data_AF-A0A0Q6UEC1-F1
#
_entry.id   AF-A0A0Q6UEC1-F1
#
_cell.length_a   1.000
_cell.length_b   1.000
_cell.length_c   1.000
_cell.angle_alpha   90.00
_cell.angle_beta   90.00
_cell.angle_gamma   90.00
#
_symmetry.space_group_name_H-M   'P 1'
#
loop_
_entity.id
_entity.type
_entity.pdbx_description
1 polymer ?
#
loop_
_entity_poly.entity_id
_entity_poly.type
_entity_poly.pdbx_seq_one_letter_code
_entity_poly.pdbx_strand_id
1 'polypeptide(L)' 'METVTLWRGVGYVTRFEVEKDFLDRYDVQQAGGQTILEYWIPAEDLDDLNRHIVGLIEVVREFR' A
#
# COMPACT_ATOMS: atom_id res chain seq x y z
N MET A 1 -12.68 -7.62 36.92
CA MET A 1 -13.01 -6.51 36.02
C MET A 1 -11.88 -6.42 35.03
N GLU A 2 -12.11 -6.82 33.79
CA GLU A 2 -11.07 -6.86 32.76
C GLU A 2 -11.35 -5.72 31.78
N THR A 3 -10.41 -4.79 31.68
CA THR A 3 -10.52 -3.67 30.74
C THR A 3 -9.97 -4.14 29.40
N VAL A 4 -10.86 -4.40 28.44
CA VAL A 4 -10.48 -4.53 27.03
C VAL A 4 -10.27 -3.13 26.49
N THR A 5 -9.04 -2.77 26.15
CA THR A 5 -8.74 -1.54 25.41
C THR A 5 -9.22 -1.71 23.97
N LEU A 6 -10.29 -1.02 23.61
CA LEU A 6 -10.73 -0.92 22.21
C LEU A 6 -9.70 -0.06 21.44
N TRP A 7 -9.18 -0.60 20.35
CA TRP A 7 -8.31 0.11 19.40
C TRP A 7 -8.97 1.41 18.93
N ARG A 8 -8.24 2.53 18.97
CA ARG A 8 -8.67 3.85 18.49
C ARG A 8 -7.88 4.31 17.26
N GLY A 9 -7.48 3.39 16.39
CA GLY A 9 -6.75 3.78 15.17
C GLY A 9 -7.69 4.11 14.03
N VAL A 10 -7.30 5.10 13.24
CA VAL A 10 -7.95 5.44 11.97
C VAL A 10 -7.18 4.73 10.84
N GLY A 11 -7.90 4.10 9.92
CA GLY A 11 -7.35 3.45 8.73
C GLY A 11 -7.66 4.25 7.47
N TYR A 12 -6.73 4.25 6.52
CA TYR A 12 -6.88 4.90 5.22
C TYR A 12 -6.52 3.92 4.11
N VAL A 13 -7.30 3.91 3.03
CA VAL A 13 -6.92 3.26 1.77
C VAL A 13 -6.56 4.37 0.79
N THR A 14 -5.34 4.33 0.26
CA THR A 14 -4.87 5.31 -0.72
C THR A 14 -4.76 4.69 -2.11
N ARG A 15 -4.94 5.53 -3.12
CA ARG A 15 -4.66 5.23 -4.53
C ARG A 15 -3.64 6.23 -5.04
N PHE A 16 -2.65 5.75 -5.75
CA PHE A 16 -1.64 6.56 -6.43
C PHE A 16 -1.18 5.83 -7.68
N GLU A 17 -0.59 6.58 -8.61
CA GLU A 17 -0.04 6.04 -9.85
C GLU A 17 1.48 5.91 -9.71
N VAL A 18 2.03 4.88 -10.34
CA VAL A 18 3.48 4.63 -10.40
C VAL A 18 3.83 4.39 -11.86
N GLU A 19 4.98 4.90 -12.30
CA GLU A 19 5.48 4.63 -13.64
C GLU A 19 5.58 3.12 -13.91
N LYS A 20 5.02 2.68 -15.04
CA LYS A 20 4.95 1.25 -15.39
C LYS A 20 6.34 0.62 -15.52
N ASP A 21 7.28 1.31 -16.13
CA ASP A 21 8.64 0.81 -16.36
C ASP A 21 9.38 0.50 -15.04
N PHE A 22 9.05 1.24 -13.96
CA PHE A 22 9.54 0.93 -12.62
C PHE A 22 8.91 -0.36 -12.06
N LEU A 23 7.59 -0.51 -12.19
CA LEU A 23 6.86 -1.66 -11.66
C LEU A 23 7.19 -2.95 -12.41
N ASP A 24 7.49 -2.88 -13.70
CA ASP A 24 7.87 -4.04 -14.53
C ASP A 24 9.18 -4.71 -14.07
N ARG A 25 9.92 -4.10 -13.13
CA ARG A 25 11.09 -4.68 -12.45
C ARG A 25 10.73 -5.69 -11.36
N TYR A 26 9.46 -5.73 -10.93
CA TYR A 26 9.00 -6.55 -9.81
C TYR A 26 7.88 -7.50 -10.24
N ASP A 27 7.98 -8.76 -9.80
CA ASP A 27 6.94 -9.76 -10.06
C ASP A 27 5.71 -9.51 -9.18
N VAL A 28 4.53 -9.68 -9.78
CA VAL A 28 3.25 -9.67 -9.05
C VAL A 28 3.10 -10.95 -8.25
N GLN A 29 2.86 -10.80 -6.95
CA GLN A 29 2.64 -11.86 -6.00
C GLN A 29 1.16 -11.96 -5.64
N GLN A 30 0.67 -13.16 -5.34
CA GLN A 30 -0.68 -13.34 -4.77
C GLN A 30 -0.56 -13.49 -3.26
N ALA A 31 -0.90 -12.44 -2.52
CA ALA A 31 -0.80 -12.39 -1.06
C ALA A 31 -2.05 -11.70 -0.47
N GLY A 32 -2.36 -11.98 0.79
CA GLY A 32 -3.51 -11.34 1.48
C GLY A 32 -4.91 -11.86 1.14
N GLY A 33 -5.05 -12.84 0.24
CA GLY A 33 -6.32 -13.50 -0.11
C GLY A 33 -6.34 -14.01 -1.55
N GLN A 34 -7.30 -14.86 -1.93
CA GLN A 34 -7.34 -15.45 -3.28
C GLN A 34 -7.50 -14.43 -4.42
N THR A 35 -7.86 -13.18 -4.11
CA THR A 35 -8.17 -12.16 -5.12
C THR A 35 -7.24 -10.94 -5.05
N ILE A 36 -6.23 -10.95 -4.19
CA ILE A 36 -5.37 -9.79 -3.97
C ILE A 36 -4.01 -10.07 -4.62
N LEU A 37 -3.60 -9.13 -5.47
CA LEU A 37 -2.32 -9.12 -6.15
C LEU A 37 -1.47 -7.98 -5.57
N GLU A 38 -0.20 -8.26 -5.31
CA GLU A 38 0.72 -7.36 -4.61
C GLU A 38 2.05 -7.27 -5.36
N TYR A 39 2.64 -6.09 -5.42
CA TYR A 39 4.05 -5.93 -5.74
C TYR A 39 4.85 -5.98 -4.45
N TRP A 40 5.86 -6.85 -4.39
CA TRP A 40 6.76 -6.94 -3.25
C TRP A 40 8.04 -6.16 -3.56
N ILE A 41 8.08 -4.92 -3.08
CA ILE A 41 9.19 -3.99 -3.30
C ILE A 41 10.14 -4.08 -2.10
N PRO A 42 11.44 -4.36 -2.31
CA PRO A 42 12.44 -4.38 -1.24
C PRO A 42 12.50 -3.04 -0.50
N ALA A 43 12.85 -3.08 0.79
CA ALA A 43 12.85 -1.89 1.63
C ALA A 43 13.87 -0.84 1.13
N GLU A 44 15.00 -1.30 0.60
CA GLU A 44 16.04 -0.49 -0.03
C GLU A 44 15.57 0.29 -1.27
N ASP A 45 14.52 -0.18 -1.94
CA ASP A 45 13.98 0.43 -3.16
C ASP A 45 12.85 1.42 -2.86
N LEU A 46 12.45 1.60 -1.60
CA LEU A 46 11.33 2.48 -1.22
C LEU A 46 11.55 3.94 -1.62
N ASP A 47 12.78 4.43 -1.48
CA ASP A 47 13.12 5.79 -1.94
C ASP A 47 12.98 5.93 -3.46
N ASP A 48 13.28 4.86 -4.20
CA ASP A 48 13.12 4.84 -5.66
C ASP A 48 11.63 4.77 -6.03
N LEU A 49 10.84 3.92 -5.36
CA LEU A 49 9.38 3.88 -5.50
C LEU A 49 8.77 5.27 -5.32
N ASN A 50 9.12 5.97 -4.23
CA ASN A 50 8.57 7.29 -3.92
C ASN A 50 8.87 8.33 -5.02
N ARG A 51 10.00 8.20 -5.72
CA ARG A 51 10.35 9.07 -6.86
C ARG A 51 9.54 8.77 -8.11
N HIS A 52 9.10 7.52 -8.28
CA HIS A 52 8.32 7.05 -9.43
C HIS A 52 6.81 7.11 -9.18
N ILE A 53 6.35 7.54 -7.99
CA ILE A 53 4.95 7.91 -7.77
C ILE A 53 4.65 9.18 -8.57
N VAL A 54 3.64 9.13 -9.41
CA VAL A 54 3.22 10.25 -10.26
C VAL A 54 1.82 10.72 -9.87
N GLY A 55 1.56 12.01 -10.03
CA GLY A 55 0.26 12.60 -9.71
C GLY A 55 0.00 12.70 -8.21
N LEU A 56 -1.26 12.51 -7.81
CA LEU A 56 -1.72 12.68 -6.44
C LEU A 56 -1.83 11.33 -5.72
N ILE A 57 -1.58 11.35 -4.42
CA ILE A 57 -1.98 10.27 -3.51
C ILE A 57 -3.36 10.62 -2.99
N GLU A 58 -4.37 9.86 -3.41
CA GLU A 58 -5.77 10.08 -3.06
C GLU A 58 -6.20 9.11 -1.97
N VAL A 59 -6.89 9.60 -0.94
CA VAL A 59 -7.62 8.73 -0.01
C VAL A 59 -8.93 8.30 -0.67
N VAL A 60 -9.08 6.99 -0.90
CA VAL A 60 -10.30 6.42 -1.51
C VAL A 60 -11.23 5.77 -0.48
N ARG A 61 -10.74 5.52 0.74
CA ARG A 61 -11.55 5.04 1.87
C ARG A 61 -10.93 5.41 3.21
N GLU A 62 -11.78 5.69 4.18
CA GLU A 62 -11.41 5.93 5.57
C GLU A 62 -12.18 4.99 6.51
N PHE A 63 -11.53 4.57 7.59
CA PHE A 63 -12.11 3.75 8.65
C PHE A 63 -11.83 4.44 9.99
N ARG A 64 -12.88 4.85 10.70
CA ARG A 64 -12.82 5.62 11.96
C ARG A 64 -13.65 4.94 13.04
#